data_AF-A0A4Q3WBE5-F1
#
_entry.id   AF-A0A4Q3WBE5-F1
#
_cell.length_a   1.000
_cell.length_b   1.000
_cell.length_c   1.000
_cell.angle_alpha   90.00
_cell.angle_beta   90.00
_cell.angle_gamma   90.00
#
_symmetry.space_group_name_H-M   'P 1'
#
loop_
_entity.id
_entity.type
_entity.pdbx_description
1 polymer ?
#
loop_
_entity_poly.entity_id
_entity_poly.type
_entity_poly.pdbx_seq_one_letter_code
_entity_poly.pdbx_strand_id
1 'polypeptide(L)' 'MAIDAVPSADMMDADTRIIMSNDEDEADTRASTRKLAEIAQREGALIIHGHDAKQWPTLKHSPEFYD' A
#
# COMPACT_ATOMS: atom_id res chain seq x y z
N MET A 1 -3.31 -9.09 -13.33
CA MET A 1 -3.17 -7.70 -12.83
C MET A 1 -2.71 -7.77 -11.40
N ALA A 2 -1.85 -6.86 -10.95
CA ALA A 2 -1.59 -6.71 -9.52
C ALA A 2 -2.85 -6.07 -8.89
N ILE A 3 -3.35 -6.67 -7.81
CA ILE A 3 -4.48 -6.14 -7.04
C ILE A 3 -3.87 -5.59 -5.76
N ASP A 4 -3.63 -4.28 -5.73
CA ASP A 4 -3.03 -3.61 -4.59
C ASP A 4 -4.10 -3.21 -3.59
N ALA A 5 -4.06 -3.78 -2.40
CA ALA A 5 -4.89 -3.31 -1.29
C ALA A 5 -4.56 -1.86 -0.88
N VAL A 6 -3.36 -1.36 -1.20
CA VAL A 6 -2.95 0.05 -1.04
C VAL A 6 -2.01 0.46 -2.18
N PRO A 7 -2.52 1.04 -3.28
CA PRO A 7 -1.73 1.36 -4.48
C PRO A 7 -0.63 2.40 -4.25
N SER A 8 -0.85 3.35 -3.34
CA SER A 8 0.07 4.44 -3.01
C SER A 8 -0.10 4.92 -1.57
N ALA A 9 0.91 5.59 -1.02
CA ALA A 9 0.94 5.98 0.40
C ALA A 9 -0.20 6.94 0.79
N ASP A 10 -0.71 7.74 -0.14
CA ASP A 10 -1.87 8.62 0.06
C ASP A 10 -3.22 7.86 0.16
N MET A 11 -3.24 6.57 -0.13
CA MET A 11 -4.41 5.69 0.03
C MET A 11 -4.32 4.79 1.27
N MET A 12 -3.41 5.10 2.21
CA MET A 12 -3.18 4.26 3.39
C MET A 12 -4.29 4.37 4.47
N ASP A 13 -5.12 5.42 4.41
CA ASP A 13 -6.29 5.57 5.28
C ASP A 13 -7.47 4.77 4.72
N ALA A 14 -7.83 3.69 5.42
CA ALA A 14 -8.91 2.79 5.02
C ALA A 14 -10.30 3.44 4.99
N ASP A 15 -10.52 4.50 5.76
CA ASP A 15 -11.82 5.16 5.86
C ASP A 15 -11.96 6.26 4.81
N THR A 16 -10.85 6.93 4.45
CA THR A 16 -10.90 8.08 3.54
C THR A 16 -10.35 7.81 2.13
N ARG A 17 -9.65 6.69 1.88
CA ARG A 17 -9.13 6.41 0.53
C ARG A 17 -10.24 6.35 -0.51
N ILE A 18 -9.91 6.78 -1.72
CA ILE A 18 -10.79 6.65 -2.88
C ILE A 18 -10.89 5.17 -3.25
N ILE A 19 -12.11 4.72 -3.57
CA ILE A 19 -12.37 3.41 -4.15
C ILE A 19 -12.33 3.56 -5.67
N MET A 20 -11.40 2.86 -6.30
CA MET A 20 -11.15 2.92 -7.75
C MET A 20 -11.98 1.88 -8.49
N SER A 21 -12.11 2.02 -9.81
CA SER A 21 -12.90 1.09 -10.64
C SER A 21 -12.37 -0.35 -10.66
N ASN A 22 -11.12 -0.56 -10.24
CA ASN A 22 -10.48 -1.87 -10.12
C ASN A 22 -10.47 -2.39 -8.67
N ASP A 23 -11.06 -1.67 -7.72
CA ASP A 23 -11.38 -2.21 -6.40
C ASP A 23 -12.70 -2.98 -6.54
N GLU A 24 -12.64 -4.32 -6.61
CA GLU A 24 -13.80 -5.16 -6.92
C GLU A 24 -14.86 -5.16 -5.80
N ASP A 25 -14.41 -5.07 -4.54
CA ASP A 25 -15.26 -4.98 -3.35
C ASP A 25 -14.74 -3.90 -2.40
N GLU A 26 -15.59 -2.93 -2.08
CA GLU A 26 -15.22 -1.80 -1.22
C GLU A 26 -14.95 -2.25 0.22
N ALA A 27 -15.76 -3.15 0.78
CA ALA A 27 -15.64 -3.56 2.17
C ALA A 27 -14.33 -4.33 2.40
N ASP A 28 -14.01 -5.27 1.50
CA ASP A 28 -12.78 -6.05 1.55
C ASP A 28 -11.54 -5.18 1.26
N THR A 29 -11.65 -4.18 0.38
CA THR A 29 -10.59 -3.20 0.13
C THR A 29 -10.27 -2.42 1.41
N ARG A 30 -11.29 -1.85 2.07
CA ARG A 30 -11.11 -1.10 3.32
C ARG A 30 -10.58 -1.99 4.44
N ALA A 31 -11.12 -3.21 4.59
CA ALA A 31 -10.65 -4.16 5.58
C ALA A 31 -9.17 -4.52 5.37
N SER A 32 -8.76 -4.72 4.11
CA SER A 32 -7.38 -5.05 3.75
C SER A 32 -6.43 -3.86 3.95
N THR A 33 -6.83 -2.64 3.54
CA THR A 33 -6.06 -1.41 3.81
C THR A 33 -5.83 -1.25 5.32
N ARG A 34 -6.88 -1.38 6.14
CA ARG A 34 -6.78 -1.26 7.61
C ARG A 34 -5.83 -2.30 8.20
N LYS A 35 -5.99 -3.56 7.80
CA LYS A 35 -5.13 -4.66 8.26
C LYS A 35 -3.65 -4.37 7.95
N LEU A 36 -3.34 -3.88 6.75
CA LEU A 36 -1.96 -3.55 6.37
C LEU A 36 -1.41 -2.37 7.19
N ALA A 37 -2.21 -1.33 7.43
CA ALA A 37 -1.82 -0.20 8.27
C ALA A 37 -1.47 -0.65 9.71
N GLU A 38 -2.34 -1.48 10.30
CA GLU A 38 -2.13 -2.02 11.64
C GLU A 38 -0.89 -2.92 11.72
N ILE A 39 -0.65 -3.78 10.73
CA ILE A 39 0.55 -4.61 10.67
C ILE A 39 1.80 -3.73 10.57
N ALA A 40 1.82 -2.76 9.65
CA ALA A 40 2.99 -1.89 9.48
C ALA A 40 3.28 -1.07 10.74
N GLN A 41 2.25 -0.56 11.40
CA GLN A 41 2.39 0.14 12.67
C GLN A 41 2.93 -0.79 13.78
N ARG A 42 2.34 -1.99 13.93
CA ARG A 42 2.71 -2.94 14.98
C ARG A 42 4.14 -3.44 14.85
N GLU A 43 4.56 -3.75 13.62
CA GLU A 43 5.87 -4.34 13.32
C GLU A 43 6.94 -3.28 13.00
N GLY A 44 6.58 -2.01 12.87
CA GLY A 44 7.49 -0.97 12.36
C GLY A 44 7.96 -1.25 10.93
N ALA A 45 7.11 -1.89 10.12
CA ALA A 45 7.47 -2.36 8.78
C ALA A 45 7.34 -1.26 7.71
N LEU A 46 8.19 -1.33 6.69
CA LEU A 46 8.06 -0.53 5.46
C LEU A 46 7.04 -1.19 4.52
N ILE A 47 5.98 -0.47 4.17
CA ILE A 47 5.09 -0.88 3.07
C ILE A 47 5.69 -0.36 1.76
N ILE A 48 5.91 -1.25 0.79
CA ILE A 48 6.23 -0.90 -0.59
C ILE A 48 4.95 -0.93 -1.40
N HIS A 49 4.58 0.20 -1.97
CA HIS A 49 3.35 0.39 -2.73
C HIS A 49 3.56 0.08 -4.22
N GLY A 50 2.59 -0.57 -4.86
CA GLY A 50 2.73 -1.02 -6.25
C GLY A 50 2.70 0.09 -7.31
N HIS A 51 2.08 1.24 -6.99
CA HIS A 51 1.85 2.34 -7.94
C HIS A 51 2.24 3.72 -7.39
N ASP A 52 3.13 3.77 -6.40
CA ASP A 52 3.59 5.04 -5.82
C ASP A 52 4.84 5.59 -6.53
N ALA A 53 4.61 6.48 -7.49
CA ALA A 53 5.68 7.15 -8.22
C ALA A 53 6.56 8.07 -7.34
N LYS A 54 6.08 8.50 -6.16
CA LYS A 54 6.86 9.32 -5.23
C LYS A 54 7.73 8.45 -4.33
N GLN A 55 7.23 7.28 -3.91
CA GLN A 55 7.99 6.32 -3.11
C GLN A 55 9.08 5.63 -3.94
N TRP A 56 8.77 5.21 -5.17
CA TRP A 56 9.71 4.46 -6.02
C TRP A 56 11.14 5.02 -6.00
N PRO A 57 11.41 6.30 -6.31
CA PRO A 57 12.78 6.84 -6.33
C PRO A 57 13.50 6.82 -4.97
N THR A 58 12.80 6.61 -3.85
CA THR A 58 13.41 6.54 -2.50
C THR A 58 13.77 5.12 -2.09
N LEU A 59 13.36 4.10 -2.85
CA LEU A 59 13.64 2.71 -2.55
C LEU A 59 15.05 2.32 -3.02
N LYS A 60 15.63 1.30 -2.36
CA LYS A 60 16.84 0.64 -2.87
C LYS A 60 16.51 -0.05 -4.19
N HIS A 61 17.23 0.32 -5.24
CA HIS A 61 17.14 -0.30 -6.55
C HIS A 61 18.37 -1.15 -6.83
N SER A 62 18.20 -2.20 -7.62
CA SER A 62 19.32 -3.05 -8.03
C SER A 62 20.50 -2.20 -8.55
N PRO A 63 21.74 -2.46 -8.09
CA PRO A 63 22.17 -3.63 -7.30
C PRO A 63 22.02 -3.50 -5.76
N GLU A 64 21.47 -2.41 -5.25
CA GLU A 64 21.25 -2.21 -3.80
C GLU A 64 20.08 -3.08 -3.29
N PHE A 65 20.14 -3.47 -2.01
CA PHE A 65 19.15 -4.37 -1.37
C PHE A 65 18.91 -4.02 0.11
N TYR A 66 17.77 -4.44 0.65
CA TYR A 66 17.42 -4.31 2.08
C TYR A 66 17.94 -5.53 2.87
N ASP A 67 18.47 -5.29 4.07
CA ASP A 67 18.98 -6.32 4.99
C ASP A 67 17.88 -6.91 5.89
#